data_AF-A0A0L7L9H7-F1
#
_entry.id   AF-A0A0L7L9H7-F1
#
_cell.length_a   1.000
_cell.length_b   1.000
_cell.length_c   1.000
_cell.angle_alpha   90.00
_cell.angle_beta   90.00
_cell.angle_gamma   90.00
#
_symmetry.space_group_name_H-M   'P 1'
#
loop_
_entity.id
_entity.type
_entity.pdbx_description
1 polymer ?
#
loop_
_entity_poly.entity_id
_entity_poly.type
_entity_poly.pdbx_seq_one_letter_code
_entity_poly.pdbx_strand_id
1 'polypeptide(L)'
;MAGFRLYMTTKLPNPRYSPETSVKVQVVNFALVPSGLAEQLLSIVVAQERPDLEELRGQLIVSRAQLASQLAEMQASILYGLSNSQGSPVDDLPLILTLEAIKIKSTEILIKVEDIERTTLEIDSARSGYVPVANRGQILFFCLYGMSAVDPMYQYSLEWFNPDPKWVSVRMWLDMQQMASLDTMRPFVEDFPEQAKFFRTYYEAMNPHKLPYPKPLDTQLDAFQKLLVLKCMRPDKLVPGLQDFVVAGLGGRFVEPQPADLAALYAESDNLAPIIFVLSTGTDPAAELSPVTVVDAGARAERGTDPTGAGAQRLPPVAHIHALAELPGRLAAEWYVQRQPTGHNRKYAQTDYVQNQPELVHKDFRLWLTSTPSPNFLVALLQNGYKMTVEPPRGIKANLLKAYMNQQSPSTNVDGYITYVRTLPLNDDPSLFGLHSNANISYAMAETMTCLKNHLHLETMIVNTVALRPFEGGFKNKINIVS
;
A
#
# COMPACT_ATOMS: atom_id res chain seq x y z
N MET A 1 4.87 38.32 20.00
CA MET A 1 4.18 37.02 19.80
C MET A 1 3.44 36.66 21.09
N ALA A 2 2.26 37.24 21.32
CA ALA A 2 1.41 36.88 22.46
C ALA A 2 0.35 35.89 21.94
N GLY A 3 0.45 34.61 22.32
CA GLY A 3 -0.51 33.58 21.92
C GLY A 3 0.08 32.21 21.56
N PHE A 4 1.40 32.08 21.43
CA PHE A 4 2.02 30.76 21.22
C PHE A 4 2.08 29.98 22.53
N ARG A 5 1.51 28.77 22.54
CA ARG A 5 1.62 27.80 23.63
C ARG A 5 2.33 26.56 23.10
N LEU A 6 3.39 26.15 23.78
CA LEU A 6 4.14 24.94 23.47
C LEU A 6 3.67 23.80 24.38
N TYR A 7 3.17 22.73 23.79
CA TYR A 7 2.85 21.49 24.49
C TYR A 7 3.86 20.43 24.08
N MET A 8 4.48 19.78 25.06
CA MET A 8 5.46 18.71 24.84
C MET A 8 4.94 17.43 25.48
N THR A 9 4.91 16.35 24.70
CA THR A 9 4.51 15.03 25.17
C THR A 9 5.69 14.08 25.15
N THR A 10 5.72 13.15 26.09
CA THR A 10 6.75 12.12 26.18
C THR A 10 6.08 10.76 26.33
N LYS A 11 6.65 9.75 25.66
CA LYS A 11 6.23 8.35 25.80
C LYS A 11 6.95 7.64 26.94
N LEU A 12 7.91 8.31 27.58
CA LEU A 12 8.66 7.74 28.69
C LEU A 12 7.77 7.73 29.94
N PRO A 13 7.67 6.59 30.66
CA PRO A 13 6.80 6.47 31.82
C PRO A 13 7.34 7.20 33.06
N ASN A 14 8.66 7.34 33.18
CA ASN A 14 9.29 8.12 34.26
C ASN A 14 10.51 8.92 33.73
N PRO A 15 10.26 10.00 32.97
CA PRO A 15 11.31 10.86 32.44
C PRO A 15 11.99 11.64 33.58
N ARG A 16 13.32 11.67 33.60
CA ARG A 16 14.08 12.49 34.56
C ARG A 16 14.31 13.88 33.97
N TYR A 17 13.77 14.90 34.62
CA TYR A 17 13.98 16.31 34.26
C TYR A 17 14.97 16.96 35.21
N SER A 18 15.84 17.84 34.69
CA SER A 18 16.70 18.65 35.56
C SER A 18 15.86 19.65 36.37
N PRO A 19 16.33 20.07 37.56
CA PRO A 19 15.66 21.12 38.33
C PRO A 19 15.44 22.40 37.51
N GLU A 20 16.42 22.77 36.66
CA GLU A 20 16.31 23.92 35.77
C GLU A 20 15.16 23.81 34.75
N THR A 21 14.90 22.60 34.24
CA THR A 21 13.79 22.35 33.33
C THR A 21 12.46 22.40 34.08
N SER A 22 12.41 21.77 35.27
CA SER A 22 11.19 21.67 36.09
C SER A 22 10.72 23.01 36.64
N VAL A 23 11.61 24.00 36.77
CA VAL A 23 11.25 25.39 37.13
C VAL A 23 10.68 26.16 35.93
N LYS A 24 11.08 25.81 34.70
CA LYS A 24 10.68 26.51 33.46
C LYS A 24 9.38 25.98 32.85
N VAL A 25 9.05 24.70 33.08
CA VAL A 25 7.86 24.06 32.51
C VAL A 25 7.04 23.35 33.59
N GLN A 26 5.71 23.39 33.46
CA GLN A 26 4.80 22.62 34.31
C GLN A 26 4.69 21.19 33.79
N VAL A 27 5.00 20.21 34.64
CA VAL A 27 4.86 18.78 34.30
C VAL A 27 3.46 18.31 34.69
N VAL A 28 2.73 17.75 33.73
CA VAL A 28 1.42 17.13 33.94
C VAL A 28 1.57 15.62 33.80
N ASN A 29 1.18 14.87 34.83
CA ASN A 29 1.27 13.42 34.81
C ASN A 29 0.01 12.80 34.17
N PHE A 30 0.18 12.12 33.03
CA PHE A 30 -0.87 11.37 32.35
C PHE A 30 -0.79 9.86 32.61
N ALA A 31 0.03 9.41 33.57
CA ALA A 31 0.12 8.01 33.92
C ALA A 31 -1.23 7.48 34.41
N LEU A 32 -1.63 6.33 33.88
CA LEU A 32 -2.83 5.61 34.32
C LEU A 32 -2.64 5.16 35.77
N VAL A 33 -3.59 5.52 36.62
CA VAL A 33 -3.67 5.08 38.01
C VAL A 33 -4.62 3.87 38.08
N PRO A 34 -4.33 2.82 38.88
CA PRO A 34 -5.21 1.65 39.02
C PRO A 34 -6.67 2.00 39.24
N SER A 35 -6.96 2.84 40.23
CA SER A 35 -8.33 3.28 40.53
C SER A 35 -9.02 3.94 39.34
N GLY A 36 -8.31 4.81 38.60
CA GLY A 36 -8.85 5.48 37.42
C GLY A 36 -9.15 4.49 36.27
N LEU A 37 -8.27 3.52 36.05
CA LEU A 37 -8.51 2.47 35.05
C LEU A 37 -9.66 1.54 35.46
N ALA A 38 -9.76 1.18 36.75
CA ALA A 38 -10.88 0.39 37.25
C ALA A 38 -12.21 1.12 37.07
N GLU A 39 -12.28 2.42 37.34
CA GLU A 39 -13.49 3.22 37.10
C GLU A 39 -13.86 3.30 35.61
N GLN A 40 -12.87 3.44 34.73
CA GLN A 40 -13.09 3.43 33.28
C GLN A 40 -13.59 2.07 32.79
N LEU A 41 -12.93 0.98 33.20
CA LEU A 41 -13.34 -0.37 32.85
C LEU A 41 -14.72 -0.70 33.42
N LEU A 42 -15.04 -0.23 34.63
CA LEU A 42 -16.36 -0.36 35.21
C LEU A 42 -17.42 0.34 34.36
N SER A 43 -17.16 1.56 33.89
CA SER A 43 -18.07 2.29 33.00
C SER A 43 -18.30 1.53 31.70
N ILE A 44 -17.24 0.96 31.11
CA ILE A 44 -17.34 0.18 29.86
C ILE A 44 -18.14 -1.11 30.07
N VAL A 45 -17.86 -1.85 31.14
CA VAL A 45 -18.57 -3.09 31.47
C VAL A 45 -20.05 -2.80 31.73
N VAL A 46 -20.36 -1.76 32.50
CA VAL A 46 -21.74 -1.37 32.79
C VAL A 46 -22.45 -0.87 31.53
N ALA A 47 -21.79 -0.12 30.66
CA ALA A 47 -22.38 0.31 29.39
C ALA A 47 -22.74 -0.88 28.48
N GLN A 48 -21.96 -1.96 28.53
CA GLN A 48 -22.21 -3.16 27.74
C GLN A 48 -23.31 -4.05 28.35
N GLU A 49 -23.30 -4.24 29.66
CA GLU A 49 -24.21 -5.15 30.37
C GLU A 49 -25.56 -4.49 30.71
N ARG A 50 -25.56 -3.19 31.02
CA ARG A 50 -26.70 -2.38 31.46
C ARG A 50 -26.64 -0.94 30.91
N PRO A 51 -26.86 -0.77 29.59
CA PRO A 51 -26.79 0.54 28.94
C PRO A 51 -27.81 1.54 29.50
N ASP A 52 -28.96 1.05 29.97
CA ASP A 52 -30.02 1.84 30.60
C ASP A 52 -29.54 2.62 31.82
N LEU A 53 -28.70 1.98 32.67
CA LEU A 53 -28.15 2.61 33.87
C LEU A 53 -27.09 3.65 33.53
N GLU A 54 -26.29 3.42 32.49
CA GLU A 54 -25.23 4.36 32.09
C GLU A 54 -25.81 5.61 31.41
N GLU A 55 -26.86 5.45 30.60
CA GLU A 55 -27.60 6.58 30.00
C GLU A 55 -28.25 7.45 31.08
N LEU A 56 -28.94 6.84 32.05
CA LEU A 56 -29.56 7.56 33.16
C LEU A 56 -28.52 8.30 34.01
N ARG A 57 -27.38 7.66 34.30
CA ARG A 57 -26.24 8.30 35.00
C ARG A 57 -25.72 9.51 34.21
N GLY A 58 -25.57 9.38 32.90
CA GLY A 58 -25.16 10.49 32.02
C GLY A 58 -26.12 11.68 32.11
N GLN A 59 -27.43 11.43 32.06
CA GLN A 59 -28.46 12.47 32.20
C GLN A 59 -28.40 13.17 33.57
N LEU A 60 -28.21 12.41 34.65
CA LEU A 60 -28.10 12.95 36.02
C LEU A 60 -26.85 13.82 36.20
N ILE A 61 -25.71 13.46 35.60
CA ILE A 61 -24.47 14.25 35.66
C ILE A 61 -24.67 15.63 35.01
N VAL A 62 -25.30 15.67 33.83
CA VAL A 62 -25.60 16.92 33.13
C VAL A 62 -26.57 17.78 33.94
N SER A 63 -27.64 17.17 34.47
CA SER A 63 -28.63 17.87 35.29
C SER A 63 -28.01 18.47 36.57
N ARG A 64 -27.17 17.70 37.27
CA ARG A 64 -26.45 18.17 38.46
C ARG A 64 -25.53 19.37 38.16
N ALA A 65 -24.80 19.32 37.04
CA ALA A 65 -23.93 20.42 36.62
C ALA A 65 -24.72 21.70 36.33
N GLN A 66 -25.88 21.59 35.67
CA GLN A 66 -26.76 22.73 35.42
C GLN A 66 -27.29 23.36 36.71
N LEU A 67 -27.75 22.54 37.66
CA LEU A 67 -28.24 23.02 38.96
C LEU A 67 -27.14 23.67 39.81
N ALA A 68 -25.92 23.12 39.78
CA ALA A 68 -24.76 23.71 40.45
C ALA A 68 -24.37 25.08 39.85
N SER A 69 -24.42 25.22 38.52
CA SER A 69 -24.20 26.50 37.83
C SER A 69 -25.24 27.55 38.25
N GLN A 70 -26.52 27.17 38.29
CA GLN A 70 -27.61 28.06 38.70
C GLN A 70 -27.43 28.54 40.14
N LEU A 71 -26.99 27.68 41.06
CA LEU A 71 -26.68 28.07 42.44
C LEU A 71 -25.51 29.06 42.51
N ALA A 72 -24.45 28.83 41.73
CA ALA A 72 -23.30 29.74 41.70
C ALA A 72 -23.67 31.11 41.12
N GLU A 73 -24.50 31.15 40.08
CA GLU A 73 -25.04 32.40 39.51
C GLU A 73 -25.90 33.16 40.53
N MET A 74 -26.76 32.44 41.28
CA MET A 74 -27.54 33.03 42.35
C MET A 74 -26.64 33.63 43.45
N GLN A 75 -25.59 32.93 43.87
CA GLN A 75 -24.62 33.43 44.86
C GLN A 75 -23.86 34.66 44.35
N ALA A 76 -23.42 34.65 43.09
CA ALA A 76 -22.78 35.80 42.47
C ALA A 76 -23.73 37.01 42.38
N SER A 77 -25.01 36.77 42.09
CA SER A 77 -26.05 37.82 42.07
C SER A 77 -26.27 38.43 43.46
N ILE A 78 -26.26 37.62 44.53
CA ILE A 78 -26.30 38.10 45.92
C ILE A 78 -25.10 38.98 46.24
N LEU A 79 -23.88 38.51 45.92
CA LEU A 79 -22.64 39.25 46.19
C LEU A 79 -22.56 40.56 45.38
N TYR A 80 -23.02 40.54 44.13
CA TYR A 80 -23.12 41.72 43.30
C TYR A 80 -24.10 42.74 43.89
N GLY A 81 -25.28 42.29 44.32
CA GLY A 81 -26.28 43.13 44.98
C GLY A 81 -25.74 43.79 46.25
N LEU A 82 -25.03 43.04 47.10
CA LEU A 82 -24.42 43.55 48.33
C LEU A 82 -23.20 44.45 48.10
N SER A 83 -22.42 44.20 47.05
CA SER A 83 -21.24 45.02 46.72
C SER A 83 -21.63 46.36 46.09
N ASN A 84 -22.76 46.39 45.38
CA ASN A 84 -23.21 47.58 44.66
C ASN A 84 -24.19 48.44 45.49
N SER A 85 -24.67 47.93 46.63
CA SER A 85 -25.51 48.71 47.55
C SER A 85 -24.67 49.81 48.23
N GLN A 86 -24.96 51.07 47.92
CA GLN A 86 -24.34 52.22 48.58
C GLN A 86 -25.15 52.62 49.81
N GLY A 87 -24.62 52.34 51.02
CA GLY A 87 -25.28 52.65 52.29
C GLY A 87 -25.54 51.40 53.14
N SER A 88 -26.46 51.50 54.10
CA SER A 88 -26.89 50.35 54.90
C SER A 88 -27.67 49.37 54.02
N PRO A 89 -27.26 48.09 53.89
CA PRO A 89 -27.97 47.09 53.09
C PRO A 89 -29.42 46.82 53.55
N VAL A 90 -29.79 47.32 54.73
CA VAL A 90 -31.14 47.20 55.30
C VAL A 90 -32.14 48.14 54.60
N ASP A 91 -31.67 49.18 53.90
CA ASP A 91 -32.52 50.21 53.30
C ASP A 91 -32.77 50.00 51.78
N ASP A 92 -32.15 48.99 51.16
CA ASP A 92 -32.24 48.67 49.73
C ASP A 92 -33.39 47.68 49.43
N LEU A 93 -34.59 48.21 49.19
CA LEU A 93 -35.81 47.41 48.95
C LEU A 93 -35.73 46.49 47.69
N PRO A 94 -35.19 46.93 46.53
CA PRO A 94 -34.94 46.05 45.39
C PRO A 94 -34.01 44.88 45.70
N LEU A 95 -32.97 45.12 46.50
CA LEU A 95 -32.08 44.06 46.96
C LEU A 95 -32.86 43.04 47.82
N ILE A 96 -33.69 43.49 48.75
CA ILE A 96 -34.47 42.59 49.61
C ILE A 96 -35.41 41.67 48.81
N LEU A 97 -36.12 42.20 47.81
CA LEU A 97 -37.04 41.40 46.98
C LEU A 97 -36.31 40.38 46.09
N THR A 98 -35.15 40.76 45.54
CA THR A 98 -34.32 39.83 44.75
C THR A 98 -33.73 38.73 45.63
N LEU A 99 -33.30 39.05 46.85
CA LEU A 99 -32.83 38.08 47.84
C LEU A 99 -33.95 37.09 48.24
N GLU A 100 -35.18 37.55 48.41
CA GLU A 100 -36.32 36.67 48.72
C GLU A 100 -36.65 35.72 47.56
N ALA A 101 -36.66 36.21 46.32
CA ALA A 101 -36.87 35.38 45.14
C ALA A 101 -35.75 34.34 44.94
N ILE A 102 -34.48 34.73 45.19
CA ILE A 102 -33.34 33.83 45.15
C ILE A 102 -33.44 32.78 46.26
N LYS A 103 -33.90 33.15 47.45
CA LYS A 103 -34.10 32.21 48.57
C LYS A 103 -35.08 31.09 48.22
N ILE A 104 -36.24 31.42 47.63
CA ILE A 104 -37.24 30.42 47.23
C ILE A 104 -36.69 29.47 46.17
N LYS A 105 -36.08 30.00 45.10
CA LYS A 105 -35.50 29.18 44.03
C LYS A 105 -34.35 28.30 44.52
N SER A 106 -33.52 28.83 45.43
CA SER A 106 -32.44 28.07 46.05
C SER A 106 -32.98 26.86 46.83
N THR A 107 -34.06 27.03 47.59
CA THR A 107 -34.69 25.90 48.31
C THR A 107 -35.23 24.82 47.38
N GLU A 108 -35.79 25.19 46.22
CA GLU A 108 -36.26 24.21 45.23
C GLU A 108 -35.10 23.43 44.60
N ILE A 109 -33.99 24.12 44.27
CA ILE A 109 -32.80 23.47 43.73
C ILE A 109 -32.20 22.51 44.76
N LEU A 110 -32.17 22.87 46.04
CA LEU A 110 -31.65 22.00 47.10
C LEU A 110 -32.41 20.67 47.19
N ILE A 111 -33.75 20.70 47.06
CA ILE A 111 -34.56 19.48 47.04
C ILE A 111 -34.23 18.61 45.81
N LYS A 112 -34.09 19.21 44.61
CA LYS A 112 -33.75 18.47 43.39
C LYS A 112 -32.34 17.87 43.45
N VAL A 113 -31.39 18.57 44.08
CA VAL A 113 -30.04 18.06 44.29
C VAL A 113 -30.08 16.82 45.21
N GLU A 114 -30.89 16.86 46.28
CA GLU A 114 -31.09 15.73 47.19
C GLU A 114 -31.67 14.49 46.48
N ASP A 115 -32.66 14.67 45.60
CA ASP A 115 -33.22 13.57 44.80
C ASP A 115 -32.22 12.97 43.80
N ILE A 116 -31.39 13.80 43.16
CA ILE A 116 -30.31 13.34 42.28
C ILE A 116 -29.28 12.54 43.08
N GLU A 117 -28.93 12.98 44.29
CA GLU A 117 -27.99 12.26 45.15
C GLU A 117 -28.53 10.89 45.54
N ARG A 118 -29.81 10.80 45.93
CA ARG A 118 -30.47 9.51 46.22
C ARG A 118 -30.45 8.57 45.01
N THR A 119 -30.80 9.06 43.83
CA THR A 119 -30.81 8.24 42.61
C THR A 119 -29.39 7.81 42.21
N THR A 120 -28.39 8.68 42.43
CA THR A 120 -26.98 8.34 42.17
C THR A 120 -26.51 7.20 43.07
N LEU A 121 -26.92 7.19 44.35
CA LEU A 121 -26.59 6.11 45.29
C LEU A 121 -27.21 4.77 44.87
N GLU A 122 -28.44 4.78 44.36
CA GLU A 122 -29.10 3.57 43.84
C GLU A 122 -28.35 3.03 42.61
N ILE A 123 -27.94 3.91 41.69
CA ILE A 123 -27.14 3.55 40.51
C ILE A 123 -25.77 3.01 40.93
N ASP A 124 -25.08 3.66 41.87
CA ASP A 124 -23.78 3.21 42.35
C ASP A 124 -23.87 1.86 43.09
N SER A 125 -24.97 1.61 43.78
CA SER A 125 -25.27 0.29 44.37
C SER A 125 -25.41 -0.78 43.28
N ALA A 126 -26.15 -0.51 42.19
CA ALA A 126 -26.27 -1.44 41.07
C ALA A 126 -24.92 -1.66 40.36
N ARG A 127 -24.10 -0.62 40.22
CA ARG A 127 -22.76 -0.69 39.61
C ARG A 127 -21.76 -1.46 40.47
N SER A 128 -21.96 -1.49 41.79
CA SER A 128 -21.08 -2.21 42.72
C SER A 128 -20.92 -3.69 42.39
N GLY A 129 -21.93 -4.31 41.77
CA GLY A 129 -21.88 -5.71 41.31
C GLY A 129 -20.81 -5.98 40.25
N TYR A 130 -20.44 -4.97 39.45
CA TYR A 130 -19.46 -5.08 38.37
C TYR A 130 -18.05 -4.63 38.77
N VAL A 131 -17.90 -4.00 39.94
CA VAL A 131 -16.60 -3.56 40.50
C VAL A 131 -15.56 -4.70 40.56
N PRO A 132 -15.90 -5.95 40.97
CA PRO A 132 -14.93 -7.04 40.98
C PRO A 132 -14.37 -7.38 39.60
N VAL A 133 -15.17 -7.25 38.53
CA VAL A 133 -14.73 -7.52 37.16
C VAL A 133 -13.78 -6.43 36.67
N ALA A 134 -14.13 -5.16 36.92
CA ALA A 134 -13.26 -4.03 36.60
C ALA A 134 -11.93 -4.09 37.37
N ASN A 135 -11.98 -4.50 38.64
CA ASN A 135 -10.77 -4.70 39.45
C ASN A 135 -9.88 -5.83 38.92
N ARG A 136 -10.45 -6.91 38.39
CA ARG A 136 -9.67 -7.97 37.74
C ARG A 136 -9.02 -7.46 36.44
N GLY A 137 -9.77 -6.68 35.64
CA GLY A 137 -9.26 -6.06 34.42
C GLY A 137 -8.09 -5.09 34.68
N GLN A 138 -8.19 -4.25 35.72
CA GLN A 138 -7.10 -3.32 36.09
C GLN A 138 -5.83 -4.10 36.47
N ILE A 139 -5.96 -5.18 37.27
CA ILE A 139 -4.82 -5.96 37.76
C ILE A 139 -4.11 -6.61 36.58
N LEU A 140 -4.86 -7.22 35.66
CA LEU A 140 -4.31 -7.80 34.45
C LEU A 140 -3.56 -6.77 33.60
N PHE A 141 -4.14 -5.58 33.41
CA PHE A 141 -3.49 -4.51 32.65
C PHE A 141 -2.17 -4.08 33.30
N PHE A 142 -2.14 -3.80 34.60
CA PHE A 142 -0.92 -3.34 35.27
C PHE A 142 0.12 -4.45 35.43
N CYS A 143 -0.29 -5.71 35.54
CA CYS A 143 0.62 -6.84 35.44
C CYS A 143 1.27 -6.89 34.05
N LEU A 144 0.50 -6.75 32.96
CA LEU A 144 1.02 -6.73 31.59
C LEU A 144 1.93 -5.52 31.33
N TYR A 145 1.53 -4.35 31.81
CA TYR A 145 2.32 -3.12 31.71
C TYR A 145 3.62 -3.22 32.51
N GLY A 146 3.58 -3.79 33.72
CA GLY A 146 4.75 -3.98 34.57
C GLY A 146 5.77 -4.98 34.02
N MET A 147 5.37 -5.88 33.12
CA MET A 147 6.31 -6.80 32.46
C MET A 147 7.34 -6.08 31.58
N SER A 148 7.07 -4.84 31.14
CA SER A 148 8.05 -4.04 30.38
C SER A 148 9.31 -3.69 31.18
N ALA A 149 9.27 -3.84 32.51
CA ALA A 149 10.43 -3.65 33.39
C ALA A 149 11.34 -4.89 33.45
N VAL A 150 10.83 -6.06 33.07
CA VAL A 150 11.61 -7.31 32.98
C VAL A 150 12.33 -7.36 31.63
N ASP A 151 11.65 -6.98 30.55
CA ASP A 151 12.25 -6.76 29.23
C ASP A 151 11.49 -5.63 28.48
N PRO A 152 12.18 -4.66 27.87
CA PRO A 152 11.56 -3.58 27.10
C PRO A 152 10.62 -4.03 25.97
N MET A 153 10.68 -5.30 25.53
CA MET A 153 9.78 -5.88 24.53
C MET A 153 8.32 -6.06 25.01
N TYR A 154 8.01 -5.95 26.31
CA TYR A 154 6.65 -6.14 26.84
C TYR A 154 5.81 -4.84 26.94
N GLN A 155 5.86 -3.96 25.93
CA GLN A 155 4.97 -2.79 25.81
C GLN A 155 3.75 -3.11 24.89
N TYR A 156 2.53 -2.68 25.25
CA TYR A 156 1.31 -2.94 24.47
C TYR A 156 0.53 -1.67 24.09
N SER A 157 -0.01 -1.62 22.86
CA SER A 157 -0.89 -0.56 22.32
C SER A 157 -2.30 -1.10 21.99
N LEU A 158 -3.20 -0.27 21.41
CA LEU A 158 -4.57 -0.65 20.97
C LEU A 158 -4.62 -1.88 20.02
N GLU A 159 -3.45 -2.34 19.56
CA GLU A 159 -3.16 -3.63 18.91
C GLU A 159 -3.60 -4.87 19.71
N TRP A 160 -4.05 -4.71 20.97
CA TRP A 160 -4.58 -5.80 21.82
C TRP A 160 -5.91 -6.42 21.32
N PHE A 161 -6.69 -5.75 20.46
CA PHE A 161 -7.97 -6.28 19.94
C PHE A 161 -7.82 -7.21 18.74
N ASN A 162 -6.68 -7.89 18.64
CA ASN A 162 -6.47 -8.93 17.64
C ASN A 162 -7.26 -10.20 18.07
N PRO A 163 -8.15 -10.75 17.22
CA PRO A 163 -8.99 -11.89 17.57
C PRO A 163 -8.20 -13.17 17.86
N ASP A 164 -7.01 -13.33 17.28
CA ASP A 164 -6.12 -14.46 17.61
C ASP A 164 -4.63 -14.08 17.46
N PRO A 165 -4.03 -13.51 18.51
CA PRO A 165 -2.64 -13.04 18.48
C PRO A 165 -1.60 -14.14 18.25
N LYS A 166 -1.98 -15.43 18.31
CA LYS A 166 -1.05 -16.56 18.19
C LYS A 166 -0.49 -16.73 16.77
N TRP A 167 -1.31 -16.39 15.77
CA TRP A 167 -0.93 -16.53 14.36
C TRP A 167 -1.26 -15.28 13.55
N VAL A 168 -2.17 -14.43 14.03
CA VAL A 168 -2.45 -13.16 13.40
C VAL A 168 -1.40 -12.14 13.83
N SER A 169 -0.52 -11.73 12.92
CA SER A 169 0.42 -10.65 13.22
C SER A 169 -0.30 -9.32 13.34
N VAL A 170 0.23 -8.41 14.16
CA VAL A 170 -0.29 -7.05 14.32
C VAL A 170 -0.41 -6.33 12.97
N ARG A 171 0.60 -6.48 12.10
CA ARG A 171 0.59 -5.86 10.77
C ARG A 171 -0.54 -6.40 9.89
N MET A 172 -0.77 -7.72 9.92
CA MET A 172 -1.87 -8.34 9.19
C MET A 172 -3.23 -7.85 9.70
N TRP A 173 -3.40 -7.75 11.02
CA TRP A 173 -4.65 -7.26 11.61
C TRP A 173 -4.92 -5.81 11.24
N LEU A 174 -3.90 -4.94 11.30
CA LEU A 174 -4.02 -3.55 10.86
C LEU A 174 -4.41 -3.43 9.38
N ASP A 175 -3.80 -4.25 8.51
CA ASP A 175 -4.13 -4.28 7.09
C ASP A 175 -5.58 -4.74 6.85
N MET A 176 -6.10 -5.72 7.63
CA MET A 176 -7.50 -6.12 7.60
C MET A 176 -8.44 -5.03 8.10
N GLN A 177 -8.10 -4.33 9.19
CA GLN A 177 -8.89 -3.21 9.69
C GLN A 177 -8.93 -2.05 8.70
N GLN A 178 -7.84 -1.78 7.97
CA GLN A 178 -7.86 -0.80 6.88
C GLN A 178 -8.79 -1.23 5.75
N MET A 179 -8.83 -2.53 5.43
CA MET A 179 -9.73 -3.07 4.41
C MET A 179 -11.21 -2.91 4.80
N ALA A 180 -11.55 -2.91 6.10
CA ALA A 180 -12.92 -2.65 6.59
C ALA A 180 -13.45 -1.23 6.29
N SER A 181 -12.58 -0.32 5.82
CA SER A 181 -13.02 0.98 5.29
C SER A 181 -13.84 0.84 4.00
N LEU A 182 -13.71 -0.28 3.28
CA LEU A 182 -14.56 -0.62 2.14
C LEU A 182 -15.85 -1.27 2.66
N ASP A 183 -17.00 -0.68 2.37
CA ASP A 183 -18.31 -1.18 2.82
C ASP A 183 -18.54 -2.66 2.45
N THR A 184 -18.06 -3.09 1.29
CA THR A 184 -18.17 -4.49 0.81
C THR A 184 -17.31 -5.47 1.59
N MET A 185 -16.21 -5.01 2.22
CA MET A 185 -15.28 -5.85 2.97
C MET A 185 -15.51 -5.78 4.48
N ARG A 186 -16.33 -4.84 4.97
CA ARG A 186 -16.64 -4.72 6.39
C ARG A 186 -17.25 -6.00 6.99
N PRO A 187 -18.26 -6.65 6.36
CA PRO A 187 -18.83 -7.89 6.91
C PRO A 187 -17.78 -9.00 7.05
N PHE A 188 -16.85 -9.10 6.09
CA PHE A 188 -15.77 -10.08 6.16
C PHE A 188 -14.86 -9.87 7.39
N VAL A 189 -14.53 -8.62 7.72
CA VAL A 189 -13.63 -8.32 8.85
C VAL A 189 -14.34 -8.53 10.19
N GLU A 190 -15.64 -8.24 10.25
CA GLU A 190 -16.49 -8.49 11.43
C GLU A 190 -16.68 -10.00 11.68
N ASP A 191 -16.89 -10.79 10.62
CA ASP A 191 -17.09 -12.25 10.68
C ASP A 191 -15.77 -13.05 10.78
N PHE A 192 -14.62 -12.38 10.62
CA PHE A 192 -13.30 -13.02 10.63
C PHE A 192 -13.02 -13.89 11.88
N PRO A 193 -13.39 -13.48 13.12
CA PRO A 193 -13.18 -14.30 14.31
C PRO A 193 -13.93 -15.63 14.26
N GLU A 194 -15.13 -15.67 13.67
CA GLU A 194 -15.92 -16.90 13.55
C GLU A 194 -15.29 -17.89 12.56
N GLN A 195 -14.60 -17.36 11.54
CA GLN A 195 -13.96 -18.13 10.48
C GLN A 195 -12.44 -18.32 10.69
N ALA A 196 -11.91 -17.92 11.84
CA ALA A 196 -10.48 -17.90 12.13
C ALA A 196 -9.79 -19.27 11.93
N LYS A 197 -10.50 -20.39 12.18
CA LYS A 197 -9.96 -21.74 11.95
C LYS A 197 -9.65 -22.00 10.48
N PHE A 198 -10.56 -21.65 9.58
CA PHE A 198 -10.34 -21.80 8.14
C PHE A 198 -9.21 -20.90 7.69
N PHE A 199 -9.22 -19.63 8.12
CA PHE A 199 -8.21 -18.66 7.71
C PHE A 199 -6.82 -18.96 8.26
N ARG A 200 -6.72 -19.69 9.37
CA ARG A 200 -5.46 -20.27 9.82
C ARG A 200 -4.95 -21.36 8.87
N THR A 201 -5.80 -22.31 8.47
CA THR A 201 -5.43 -23.31 7.46
C THR A 201 -5.06 -22.66 6.13
N TYR A 202 -5.80 -21.63 5.73
CA TYR A 202 -5.50 -20.81 4.56
C TYR A 202 -4.11 -20.16 4.67
N TYR A 203 -3.80 -19.54 5.81
CA TYR A 203 -2.51 -18.90 6.06
C TYR A 203 -1.35 -19.89 6.03
N GLU A 204 -1.53 -21.09 6.58
CA GLU A 204 -0.52 -22.16 6.63
C GLU A 204 -0.35 -22.89 5.28
N ALA A 205 -1.29 -22.76 4.34
CA ALA A 205 -1.25 -23.46 3.06
C ALA A 205 -0.09 -22.98 2.16
N MET A 206 0.48 -23.90 1.36
CA MET A 206 1.55 -23.53 0.42
C MET A 206 1.03 -22.65 -0.73
N ASN A 207 -0.20 -22.89 -1.18
CA ASN A 207 -0.85 -22.17 -2.28
C ASN A 207 -2.26 -21.70 -1.85
N PRO A 208 -2.34 -20.68 -0.97
CA PRO A 208 -3.61 -20.20 -0.41
C PRO A 208 -4.60 -19.73 -1.49
N HIS A 209 -4.11 -19.02 -2.51
CA HIS A 209 -4.90 -18.49 -3.62
C HIS A 209 -5.64 -19.55 -4.47
N LYS A 210 -5.31 -20.83 -4.30
CA LYS A 210 -5.98 -21.95 -4.99
C LYS A 210 -7.01 -22.67 -4.13
N LEU A 211 -7.10 -22.33 -2.84
CA LEU A 211 -8.06 -22.96 -1.93
C LEU A 211 -9.46 -22.36 -2.14
N PRO A 212 -10.51 -23.19 -2.21
CA PRO A 212 -11.87 -22.70 -2.23
C PRO A 212 -12.23 -22.10 -0.87
N TYR A 213 -12.93 -20.96 -0.89
CA TYR A 213 -13.46 -20.35 0.34
C TYR A 213 -14.65 -21.18 0.86
N PRO A 214 -14.94 -21.16 2.18
CA PRO A 214 -16.14 -21.80 2.71
C PRO A 214 -17.39 -21.05 2.22
N LYS A 215 -18.48 -21.78 1.95
CA LYS A 215 -19.79 -21.16 1.71
C LYS A 215 -20.38 -20.69 3.05
N PRO A 216 -20.97 -19.49 3.15
CA PRO A 216 -21.39 -18.59 2.06
C PRO A 216 -20.33 -17.59 1.56
N LEU A 217 -19.17 -17.48 2.22
CA LEU A 217 -18.17 -16.45 1.92
C LEU A 217 -17.67 -16.52 0.46
N ASP A 218 -17.53 -17.73 -0.09
CA ASP A 218 -17.11 -17.94 -1.48
C ASP A 218 -18.03 -17.27 -2.52
N THR A 219 -19.31 -17.14 -2.19
CA THR A 219 -20.33 -16.48 -3.03
C THR A 219 -20.49 -14.99 -2.74
N GLN A 220 -20.06 -14.53 -1.56
CA GLN A 220 -20.14 -13.13 -1.16
C GLN A 220 -18.97 -12.31 -1.69
N LEU A 221 -17.79 -12.93 -1.82
CA LEU A 221 -16.59 -12.28 -2.32
C LEU A 221 -16.36 -12.56 -3.80
N ASP A 222 -16.11 -11.51 -4.58
CA ASP A 222 -15.64 -11.65 -5.94
C ASP A 222 -14.16 -12.07 -6.01
N ALA A 223 -13.68 -12.38 -7.21
CA ALA A 223 -12.31 -12.84 -7.41
C ALA A 223 -11.24 -11.79 -7.03
N PHE A 224 -11.54 -10.50 -7.16
CA PHE A 224 -10.62 -9.41 -6.80
C PHE A 224 -10.61 -9.15 -5.28
N GLN A 225 -11.77 -9.21 -4.63
CA GLN A 225 -11.91 -9.14 -3.18
C GLN A 225 -11.18 -10.29 -2.49
N LYS A 226 -11.20 -11.50 -3.07
CA LYS A 226 -10.37 -12.63 -2.60
C LYS A 226 -8.87 -12.31 -2.68
N LEU A 227 -8.42 -11.55 -3.69
CA LEU A 227 -7.03 -11.06 -3.75
C LEU A 227 -6.71 -10.03 -2.65
N LEU A 228 -7.66 -9.20 -2.24
CA LEU A 228 -7.46 -8.27 -1.11
C LEU A 228 -7.24 -9.04 0.20
N VAL A 229 -8.02 -10.08 0.44
CA VAL A 229 -7.83 -10.98 1.59
C VAL A 229 -6.45 -11.65 1.51
N LEU A 230 -6.07 -12.15 0.34
CA LEU A 230 -4.74 -12.73 0.10
C LEU A 230 -3.62 -11.71 0.37
N LYS A 231 -3.78 -10.45 -0.04
CA LYS A 231 -2.81 -9.37 0.21
C LYS A 231 -2.60 -9.14 1.70
N CYS A 232 -3.66 -9.14 2.49
CA CYS A 232 -3.56 -8.92 3.93
C CYS A 232 -2.91 -10.12 4.65
N MET A 233 -3.19 -11.35 4.19
CA MET A 233 -2.77 -12.57 4.88
C MET A 233 -1.46 -13.18 4.41
N ARG A 234 -1.31 -13.33 3.09
CA ARG A 234 -0.19 -14.00 2.43
C ARG A 234 0.28 -13.13 1.26
N PRO A 235 0.84 -11.93 1.55
CA PRO A 235 1.31 -11.02 0.52
C PRO A 235 2.37 -11.64 -0.39
N ASP A 236 3.16 -12.60 0.10
CA ASP A 236 4.11 -13.39 -0.70
C ASP A 236 3.46 -14.17 -1.85
N LYS A 237 2.16 -14.46 -1.76
CA LYS A 237 1.40 -15.20 -2.78
C LYS A 237 0.50 -14.30 -3.63
N LEU A 238 0.57 -12.98 -3.45
CA LEU A 238 -0.28 -12.05 -4.18
C LEU A 238 0.03 -12.06 -5.68
N VAL A 239 1.30 -12.06 -6.08
CA VAL A 239 1.69 -12.13 -7.51
C VAL A 239 1.18 -13.41 -8.18
N PRO A 240 1.41 -14.63 -7.65
CA PRO A 240 0.75 -15.84 -8.15
C PRO A 240 -0.78 -15.78 -8.19
N GLY A 241 -1.41 -15.18 -7.18
CA GLY A 241 -2.86 -14.98 -7.18
C GLY A 241 -3.35 -14.05 -8.29
N LEU A 242 -2.62 -12.95 -8.54
CA LEU A 242 -2.89 -12.02 -9.64
C LEU A 242 -2.70 -12.69 -11.00
N GLN A 243 -1.70 -13.56 -11.13
CA GLN A 243 -1.49 -14.36 -12.32
C GLN A 243 -2.71 -15.26 -12.59
N ASP A 244 -3.17 -16.02 -11.58
CA ASP A 244 -4.36 -16.87 -11.72
C ASP A 244 -5.62 -16.04 -12.07
N PHE A 245 -5.77 -14.85 -11.49
CA PHE A 245 -6.85 -13.91 -11.82
C PHE A 245 -6.80 -13.45 -13.29
N VAL A 246 -5.62 -13.11 -13.80
CA VAL A 246 -5.43 -12.72 -15.21
C VAL A 246 -5.66 -13.91 -16.14
N VAL A 247 -5.20 -15.11 -15.77
CA VAL A 247 -5.46 -16.33 -16.56
C VAL A 247 -6.96 -16.61 -16.66
N ALA A 248 -7.72 -16.42 -15.57
CA ALA A 248 -9.17 -16.60 -15.58
C ALA A 248 -9.90 -15.56 -16.42
N GLY A 249 -9.44 -14.30 -16.44
CA GLY A 249 -10.11 -13.21 -17.17
C GLY A 249 -9.68 -13.03 -18.63
N LEU A 250 -8.38 -13.14 -18.91
CA LEU A 250 -7.77 -12.85 -20.21
C LEU A 250 -7.11 -14.08 -20.86
N GLY A 251 -6.84 -15.14 -20.10
CA GLY A 251 -6.24 -16.38 -20.57
C GLY A 251 -4.73 -16.49 -20.31
N GLY A 252 -4.21 -17.72 -20.42
CA GLY A 252 -2.82 -18.08 -20.10
C GLY A 252 -1.74 -17.24 -20.79
N ARG A 253 -1.99 -16.82 -22.03
CA ARG A 253 -1.02 -16.11 -22.87
C ARG A 253 -0.47 -14.80 -22.27
N PHE A 254 -1.25 -14.15 -21.40
CA PHE A 254 -0.90 -12.85 -20.80
C PHE A 254 0.04 -12.96 -19.60
N VAL A 255 0.26 -14.18 -19.12
CA VAL A 255 1.13 -14.46 -17.98
C VAL A 255 2.28 -15.39 -18.37
N GLU A 256 2.03 -16.30 -19.31
CA GLU A 256 3.06 -17.20 -19.80
C GLU A 256 4.15 -16.43 -20.57
N PRO A 257 5.44 -16.82 -20.42
CA PRO A 257 6.52 -16.22 -21.17
C PRO A 257 6.28 -16.41 -22.67
N GLN A 258 6.09 -15.31 -23.39
CA GLN A 258 5.99 -15.34 -24.85
C GLN A 258 7.38 -15.33 -25.47
N PRO A 259 7.68 -16.21 -26.43
CA PRO A 259 8.92 -16.11 -27.18
C PRO A 259 8.93 -14.79 -27.95
N ALA A 260 10.11 -14.17 -27.99
CA ALA A 260 10.43 -13.02 -28.79
C ALA A 260 10.24 -13.33 -30.29
N ASP A 261 9.12 -12.91 -30.91
CA ASP A 261 8.94 -13.05 -32.36
C ASP A 261 9.56 -11.86 -33.10
N LEU A 262 10.85 -11.97 -33.36
CA LEU A 262 11.61 -10.99 -34.12
C LEU A 262 11.14 -10.86 -35.57
N ALA A 263 10.55 -11.92 -36.15
CA ALA A 263 10.07 -11.90 -37.53
C ALA A 263 8.76 -11.11 -37.63
N ALA A 264 7.84 -11.30 -36.68
CA ALA A 264 6.63 -10.48 -36.58
C ALA A 264 6.97 -9.00 -36.31
N LEU A 265 7.87 -8.72 -35.36
CA LEU A 265 8.31 -7.35 -35.09
C LEU A 265 8.96 -6.70 -36.31
N TYR A 266 9.75 -7.45 -37.07
CA TYR A 266 10.34 -6.98 -38.31
C TYR A 266 9.29 -6.67 -39.38
N ALA A 267 8.30 -7.54 -39.56
CA ALA A 267 7.22 -7.34 -40.53
C ALA A 267 6.35 -6.10 -40.21
N GLU A 268 6.15 -5.80 -38.93
CA GLU A 268 5.41 -4.62 -38.48
C GLU A 268 6.27 -3.34 -38.45
N SER A 269 7.59 -3.48 -38.47
CA SER A 269 8.50 -2.34 -38.35
C SER A 269 8.50 -1.43 -39.58
N ASP A 270 8.75 -0.14 -39.34
CA ASP A 270 8.81 0.90 -40.35
C ASP A 270 10.27 1.29 -40.67
N ASN A 271 10.53 1.86 -41.83
CA ASN A 271 11.86 2.34 -42.19
C ASN A 271 12.27 3.62 -41.45
N LEU A 272 11.30 4.36 -40.91
CA LEU A 272 11.53 5.60 -40.18
C LEU A 272 11.62 5.43 -38.65
N ALA A 273 11.03 4.35 -38.14
CA ALA A 273 10.98 4.05 -36.71
C ALA A 273 12.05 3.02 -36.33
N PRO A 274 12.95 3.32 -35.39
CA PRO A 274 13.98 2.38 -34.97
C PRO A 274 13.38 1.22 -34.17
N ILE A 275 14.02 0.06 -34.24
CA ILE A 275 13.76 -1.08 -33.36
C ILE A 275 14.78 -1.06 -32.23
N ILE A 276 14.32 -1.02 -30.98
CA ILE A 276 15.13 -0.80 -29.78
C ILE A 276 15.05 -2.02 -28.87
N PHE A 277 16.19 -2.70 -28.71
CA PHE A 277 16.37 -3.75 -27.72
C PHE A 277 16.82 -3.18 -26.39
N VAL A 278 15.97 -3.35 -25.38
CA VAL A 278 16.29 -3.04 -23.99
C VAL A 278 16.83 -4.30 -23.33
N LEU A 279 18.13 -4.29 -23.04
CA LEU A 279 18.86 -5.46 -22.53
C LEU A 279 18.89 -5.50 -21.02
N SER A 280 18.65 -6.70 -20.48
CA SER A 280 18.98 -7.02 -19.11
C SER A 280 20.49 -7.28 -18.96
N THR A 281 21.00 -7.20 -17.74
CA THR A 281 22.41 -7.51 -17.47
C THR A 281 22.71 -8.97 -17.84
N GLY A 282 23.68 -9.20 -18.72
CA GLY A 282 24.12 -10.54 -19.11
C GLY A 282 23.39 -11.16 -20.31
N THR A 283 22.54 -10.40 -21.02
CA THR A 283 21.93 -10.84 -22.28
C THR A 283 22.58 -10.17 -23.48
N ASP A 284 22.91 -10.95 -24.51
CA ASP A 284 23.39 -10.47 -25.81
C ASP A 284 22.35 -10.77 -26.91
N PRO A 285 21.73 -9.76 -27.52
CA PRO A 285 20.76 -9.94 -28.60
C PRO A 285 21.43 -10.24 -29.95
N ALA A 286 22.75 -10.05 -30.09
CA ALA A 286 23.45 -10.17 -31.37
C ALA A 286 23.33 -11.59 -31.98
N ALA A 287 23.26 -12.62 -31.12
CA ALA A 287 23.02 -13.99 -31.55
C ALA A 287 21.61 -14.19 -32.15
N GLU A 288 20.59 -13.57 -31.55
CA GLU A 288 19.19 -13.67 -32.00
C GLU A 288 18.90 -12.78 -33.24
N LEU A 289 19.71 -11.75 -33.47
CA LEU A 289 19.64 -10.87 -34.67
C LEU A 289 20.29 -11.48 -35.92
N SER A 290 21.26 -12.38 -35.74
CA SER A 290 22.02 -12.98 -36.84
C SER A 290 21.17 -13.74 -37.88
N PRO A 291 20.06 -14.43 -37.56
CA PRO A 291 19.25 -15.11 -38.56
C PRO A 291 18.36 -14.12 -39.33
N VAL A 292 17.71 -13.18 -38.64
CA VAL A 292 16.76 -12.22 -39.26
C VAL A 292 17.45 -11.23 -40.19
N THR A 293 18.71 -10.90 -39.90
CA THR A 293 19.53 -10.02 -40.74
C THR A 293 20.10 -10.72 -41.98
N VAL A 294 20.13 -12.06 -42.00
CA VAL A 294 20.81 -12.88 -43.04
C VAL A 294 19.84 -13.58 -44.01
N VAL A 295 18.60 -13.86 -43.60
CA VAL A 295 17.71 -14.78 -44.34
C VAL A 295 17.05 -14.16 -45.59
N ASP A 296 17.00 -12.84 -45.76
CA ASP A 296 16.61 -12.22 -47.05
C ASP A 296 17.83 -11.68 -47.81
N ALA A 297 18.23 -12.48 -48.80
CA ALA A 297 18.99 -12.16 -50.00
C ALA A 297 19.62 -10.74 -50.10
N GLY A 298 20.90 -10.63 -49.72
CA GLY A 298 21.81 -9.59 -50.22
C GLY A 298 22.25 -8.50 -49.22
N ALA A 299 21.71 -8.48 -48.00
CA ALA A 299 22.08 -7.47 -47.00
C ALA A 299 23.49 -7.71 -46.42
N ARG A 300 24.37 -6.70 -46.54
CA ARG A 300 25.69 -6.68 -45.90
C ARG A 300 25.50 -6.24 -44.45
N ALA A 301 25.56 -7.18 -43.50
CA ALA A 301 25.57 -6.83 -42.08
C ALA A 301 26.89 -6.14 -41.72
N GLU A 302 26.94 -4.81 -41.80
CA GLU A 302 28.10 -4.03 -41.38
C GLU A 302 28.09 -3.88 -39.85
N ARG A 303 28.74 -4.83 -39.16
CA ARG A 303 29.07 -4.69 -37.74
C ARG A 303 30.20 -3.68 -37.59
N GLY A 304 29.94 -2.57 -36.90
CA GLY A 304 30.95 -1.57 -36.57
C GLY A 304 31.95 -2.12 -35.53
N THR A 305 32.99 -2.83 -35.98
CA THR A 305 34.10 -3.25 -35.11
C THR A 305 35.28 -2.31 -35.22
N ASP A 306 35.80 -1.86 -34.07
CA ASP A 306 37.02 -1.05 -33.97
C ASP A 306 38.25 -1.88 -34.40
N PRO A 307 39.09 -1.41 -35.34
CA PRO A 307 40.33 -2.08 -35.71
C PRO A 307 41.39 -2.15 -34.59
N THR A 308 41.21 -1.41 -33.48
CA THR A 308 42.27 -1.24 -32.47
C THR A 308 42.14 -2.11 -31.21
N GLY A 309 41.18 -3.03 -31.14
CA GLY A 309 41.16 -4.08 -30.10
C GLY A 309 40.82 -3.62 -28.68
N ALA A 310 40.49 -2.34 -28.46
CA ALA A 310 39.86 -1.89 -27.22
C ALA A 310 38.35 -2.16 -27.32
N GLY A 311 37.85 -3.18 -26.62
CA GLY A 311 36.48 -3.74 -26.73
C GLY A 311 35.31 -2.82 -26.36
N ALA A 312 35.37 -1.52 -26.65
CA ALA A 312 34.24 -0.60 -26.56
C ALA A 312 33.73 -0.30 -27.98
N GLN A 313 32.62 -0.95 -28.38
CA GLN A 313 31.93 -0.67 -29.63
C GLN A 313 31.52 0.81 -29.72
N ARG A 314 31.99 1.49 -30.76
CA ARG A 314 31.62 2.87 -31.10
C ARG A 314 30.67 2.87 -32.30
N LEU A 315 29.80 3.87 -32.31
CA LEU A 315 28.84 4.12 -33.39
C LEU A 315 29.55 4.28 -34.73
N PRO A 316 28.99 3.74 -35.83
CA PRO A 316 29.32 4.24 -37.15
C PRO A 316 29.06 5.76 -37.19
N PRO A 317 29.94 6.57 -37.79
CA PRO A 317 29.70 8.00 -37.92
C PRO A 317 28.32 8.28 -38.54
N VAL A 318 27.68 9.39 -38.18
CA VAL A 318 26.39 9.84 -38.72
C VAL A 318 26.33 9.74 -40.24
N ALA A 319 27.37 10.21 -40.91
CA ALA A 319 27.49 10.15 -42.36
C ALA A 319 27.40 8.72 -42.91
N HIS A 320 27.87 7.73 -42.15
CA HIS A 320 27.77 6.31 -42.50
C HIS A 320 26.34 5.79 -42.36
N ILE A 321 25.64 6.17 -41.28
CA ILE A 321 24.22 5.81 -41.10
C ILE A 321 23.37 6.45 -42.20
N HIS A 322 23.67 7.70 -42.59
CA HIS A 322 22.98 8.40 -43.66
C HIS A 322 23.19 7.70 -45.02
N ALA A 323 24.45 7.40 -45.36
CA ALA A 323 24.79 6.70 -46.59
C ALA A 323 24.12 5.32 -46.67
N LEU A 324 23.98 4.62 -45.54
CA LEU A 324 23.30 3.33 -45.47
C LEU A 324 21.77 3.45 -45.51
N ALA A 325 21.20 4.56 -45.02
CA ALA A 325 19.77 4.82 -45.07
C ALA A 325 19.26 5.04 -46.51
N GLU A 326 20.10 5.58 -47.39
CA GLU A 326 19.79 5.81 -48.80
C GLU A 326 19.91 4.54 -49.68
N LEU A 327 20.56 3.49 -49.17
CA LEU A 327 20.79 2.25 -49.88
C LEU A 327 19.74 1.18 -49.53
N PRO A 328 19.41 0.27 -50.47
CA PRO A 328 18.68 -0.95 -50.13
C PRO A 328 19.54 -1.82 -49.21
N GLY A 329 19.18 -1.91 -47.93
CA GLY A 329 19.95 -2.70 -46.97
C GLY A 329 19.45 -2.56 -45.54
N ARG A 330 19.72 -3.59 -44.73
CA ARG A 330 19.35 -3.68 -43.30
C ARG A 330 20.56 -3.27 -42.45
N LEU A 331 20.49 -2.15 -41.71
CA LEU A 331 21.58 -1.72 -40.82
C LEU A 331 21.31 -2.12 -39.37
N ALA A 332 22.01 -3.15 -38.89
CA ALA A 332 22.11 -3.42 -37.47
C ALA A 332 23.16 -2.50 -36.82
N ALA A 333 22.73 -1.42 -36.15
CA ALA A 333 23.64 -0.64 -35.34
C ALA A 333 23.63 -1.19 -33.90
N GLU A 334 24.75 -1.76 -33.46
CA GLU A 334 24.90 -2.20 -32.07
C GLU A 334 25.28 -0.98 -31.22
N TRP A 335 24.36 -0.54 -30.36
CA TRP A 335 24.59 0.57 -29.44
C TRP A 335 24.85 -0.03 -28.05
N TYR A 336 25.99 0.29 -27.45
CA TYR A 336 26.22 -0.02 -26.03
C TYR A 336 26.29 1.32 -25.30
N VAL A 337 25.18 1.74 -24.69
CA VAL A 337 25.17 2.95 -23.86
C VAL A 337 25.79 2.60 -22.50
N GLN A 338 27.10 2.42 -22.47
CA GLN A 338 27.82 2.44 -21.20
C GLN A 338 28.07 3.89 -20.80
N ARG A 339 27.71 4.20 -19.55
CA ARG A 339 27.87 5.50 -18.87
C ARG A 339 29.24 6.12 -19.19
N GLN A 340 29.29 7.13 -20.04
CA GLN A 340 30.46 8.01 -20.11
C GLN A 340 30.34 9.05 -18.97
N PRO A 341 31.35 9.19 -18.09
CA PRO A 341 31.30 10.12 -16.95
C PRO A 341 31.25 11.60 -17.34
N THR A 342 31.40 11.94 -18.61
CA THR A 342 31.73 13.30 -19.08
C THR A 342 30.64 13.89 -19.97
N GLY A 343 29.51 14.26 -19.37
CA GLY A 343 28.79 15.51 -19.65
C GLY A 343 28.40 15.93 -21.07
N HIS A 344 28.42 15.07 -22.09
CA HIS A 344 28.08 15.46 -23.46
C HIS A 344 27.04 14.53 -24.08
N ASN A 345 25.77 14.96 -24.07
CA ASN A 345 24.65 14.39 -24.84
C ASN A 345 24.82 14.50 -26.38
N ARG A 346 26.03 14.79 -26.87
CA ARG A 346 26.34 15.10 -28.27
C ARG A 346 26.16 13.92 -29.24
N LYS A 347 26.09 12.68 -28.74
CA LYS A 347 25.95 11.46 -29.56
C LYS A 347 24.50 11.11 -29.93
N TYR A 348 23.54 11.77 -29.32
CA TYR A 348 22.12 11.45 -29.44
C TYR A 348 21.43 12.22 -30.59
N ALA A 349 21.83 13.46 -30.83
CA ALA A 349 21.38 14.35 -31.91
C ALA A 349 21.74 13.85 -33.35
N GLN A 350 22.17 12.60 -33.46
CA GLN A 350 22.75 11.96 -34.62
C GLN A 350 21.79 10.94 -35.28
N THR A 351 20.61 10.77 -34.70
CA THR A 351 19.55 9.84 -35.16
C THR A 351 18.31 10.56 -35.70
N ASP A 352 18.25 11.89 -35.57
CA ASP A 352 17.14 12.73 -36.06
C ASP A 352 17.05 12.77 -37.59
N TYR A 353 18.08 12.33 -38.32
CA TYR A 353 18.11 12.36 -39.78
C TYR A 353 17.03 11.51 -40.45
N VAL A 354 16.82 10.29 -39.96
CA VAL A 354 15.78 9.39 -40.49
C VAL A 354 14.40 10.03 -40.37
N GLN A 355 14.15 10.77 -39.28
CA GLN A 355 12.89 11.47 -39.04
C GLN A 355 12.79 12.80 -39.81
N ASN A 356 13.92 13.49 -40.03
CA ASN A 356 13.95 14.81 -40.67
C ASN A 356 14.04 14.77 -42.20
N GLN A 357 14.54 13.68 -42.78
CA GLN A 357 14.68 13.49 -44.23
C GLN A 357 14.09 12.14 -44.67
N PRO A 358 12.78 11.91 -44.45
CA PRO A 358 12.14 10.62 -44.72
C PRO A 358 12.16 10.24 -46.21
N GLU A 359 12.25 11.22 -47.10
CA GLU A 359 12.26 11.03 -48.56
C GLU A 359 13.53 10.33 -49.06
N LEU A 360 14.63 10.45 -48.33
CA LEU A 360 15.93 9.85 -48.69
C LEU A 360 16.10 8.45 -48.10
N VAL A 361 15.20 8.00 -47.21
CA VAL A 361 15.32 6.71 -46.54
C VAL A 361 14.69 5.61 -47.38
N HIS A 362 15.47 4.60 -47.72
CA HIS A 362 15.02 3.44 -48.46
C HIS A 362 13.92 2.68 -47.69
N LYS A 363 12.92 2.12 -48.39
CA LYS A 363 11.77 1.43 -47.76
C LYS A 363 12.16 0.16 -47.00
N ASP A 364 13.23 -0.50 -47.41
CA ASP A 364 13.75 -1.72 -46.76
C ASP A 364 14.78 -1.42 -45.66
N PHE A 365 15.14 -0.15 -45.48
CA PHE A 365 16.02 0.25 -44.39
C PHE A 365 15.36 -0.04 -43.06
N ARG A 366 16.11 -0.62 -42.12
CA ARG A 366 15.69 -0.79 -40.73
C ARG A 366 16.85 -0.45 -39.82
N LEU A 367 16.60 0.44 -38.87
CA LEU A 367 17.57 0.82 -37.84
C LEU A 367 17.32 0.01 -36.58
N TRP A 368 18.29 -0.83 -36.23
CA TRP A 368 18.27 -1.58 -34.97
C TRP A 368 19.16 -0.88 -33.95
N LEU A 369 18.70 -0.80 -32.71
CA LEU A 369 19.40 -0.19 -31.57
C LEU A 369 19.38 -1.17 -30.40
N THR A 370 20.48 -1.26 -29.66
CA THR A 370 20.57 -2.03 -28.41
C THR A 370 20.88 -1.08 -27.27
N SER A 371 20.38 -1.31 -26.06
CA SER A 371 20.72 -0.47 -24.91
C SER A 371 20.32 -1.12 -23.60
N THR A 372 21.07 -0.89 -22.53
CA THR A 372 20.55 -1.11 -21.17
C THR A 372 19.66 0.07 -20.76
N PRO A 373 18.66 -0.12 -19.89
CA PRO A 373 17.82 0.99 -19.41
C PRO A 373 18.66 2.14 -18.86
N SER A 374 18.47 3.35 -19.39
CA SER A 374 19.23 4.53 -18.99
C SER A 374 18.34 5.78 -18.96
N PRO A 375 18.38 6.58 -17.88
CA PRO A 375 17.61 7.82 -17.79
C PRO A 375 18.07 8.89 -18.79
N ASN A 376 19.27 8.73 -19.37
CA ASN A 376 19.83 9.66 -20.35
C ASN A 376 19.55 9.24 -21.80
N PHE A 377 18.79 8.16 -22.01
CA PHE A 377 18.41 7.73 -23.35
C PHE A 377 17.41 8.74 -23.95
N LEU A 378 17.48 8.98 -25.26
CA LEU A 378 16.58 9.92 -25.92
C LEU A 378 15.12 9.49 -25.83
N VAL A 379 14.31 10.36 -25.22
CA VAL A 379 12.86 10.17 -25.14
C VAL A 379 12.23 10.12 -26.53
N ALA A 380 12.70 10.94 -27.49
CA ALA A 380 12.16 10.97 -28.85
C ALA A 380 12.30 9.62 -29.58
N LEU A 381 13.45 8.95 -29.46
CA LEU A 381 13.64 7.61 -30.04
C LEU A 381 12.81 6.56 -29.31
N LEU A 382 12.66 6.66 -27.99
CA LEU A 382 11.77 5.78 -27.25
C LEU A 382 10.30 6.03 -27.62
N GLN A 383 9.87 7.24 -27.89
CA GLN A 383 8.46 7.50 -28.22
C GLN A 383 8.09 6.99 -29.61
N ASN A 384 9.00 7.14 -30.58
CA ASN A 384 8.72 6.82 -31.98
C ASN A 384 9.25 5.44 -32.42
N GLY A 385 10.00 4.74 -31.57
CA GLY A 385 10.62 3.45 -31.89
C GLY A 385 9.84 2.24 -31.35
N TYR A 386 9.97 1.12 -32.05
CA TYR A 386 9.53 -0.19 -31.58
C TYR A 386 10.44 -0.67 -30.46
N LYS A 387 9.89 -1.09 -29.32
CA LYS A 387 10.69 -1.52 -28.16
C LYS A 387 10.50 -2.98 -27.89
N MET A 388 11.60 -3.65 -27.59
CA MET A 388 11.61 -5.05 -27.18
C MET A 388 12.57 -5.25 -26.03
N THR A 389 12.09 -5.81 -24.93
CA THR A 389 12.92 -6.18 -23.79
C THR A 389 13.45 -7.59 -23.97
N VAL A 390 14.78 -7.75 -23.95
CA VAL A 390 15.43 -9.06 -23.93
C VAL A 390 15.84 -9.33 -22.50
N GLU A 391 15.06 -10.17 -21.82
CA GLU A 391 15.35 -10.65 -20.47
C GLU A 391 15.78 -12.13 -20.50
N PRO A 392 16.66 -12.57 -19.58
CA PRO A 392 16.91 -13.99 -19.42
C PRO A 392 15.63 -14.69 -18.96
N PRO A 393 15.29 -15.86 -19.51
CA PRO A 393 14.09 -16.60 -19.12
C PRO A 393 14.14 -16.93 -17.62
N ARG A 394 13.08 -16.53 -16.89
CA ARG A 394 12.97 -16.80 -15.45
C ARG A 394 12.23 -18.11 -15.22
N GLY A 395 12.82 -18.94 -14.39
CA GLY A 395 12.28 -20.22 -13.97
C GLY A 395 12.48 -21.37 -14.96
N ILE A 396 12.22 -22.59 -14.51
CA ILE A 396 12.59 -23.82 -15.22
C ILE A 396 11.77 -23.98 -16.50
N LYS A 397 10.46 -23.70 -16.44
CA LYS A 397 9.59 -23.75 -17.63
C LYS A 397 10.13 -22.87 -18.76
N ALA A 398 10.45 -21.61 -18.48
CA ALA A 398 10.94 -20.67 -19.49
C ALA A 398 12.33 -21.09 -20.02
N ASN A 399 13.23 -21.53 -19.14
CA ASN A 399 14.57 -21.99 -19.52
C ASN A 399 14.52 -23.24 -20.41
N LEU A 400 13.69 -24.23 -20.06
CA LEU A 400 13.51 -25.45 -20.86
C LEU A 400 12.84 -25.17 -22.20
N LEU A 401 11.81 -24.32 -22.24
CA LEU A 401 11.19 -23.92 -23.51
C LEU A 401 12.22 -23.27 -24.43
N LYS A 402 13.02 -22.33 -23.93
CA LYS A 402 14.09 -21.70 -24.72
C LYS A 402 15.11 -22.71 -25.21
N ALA A 403 15.53 -23.65 -24.37
CA ALA A 403 16.51 -24.67 -24.73
C ALA A 403 16.01 -25.63 -25.83
N TYR A 404 14.78 -26.14 -25.71
CA TYR A 404 14.20 -27.07 -26.69
C TYR A 404 13.79 -26.38 -27.99
N MET A 405 13.32 -25.13 -27.95
CA MET A 405 13.01 -24.36 -29.15
C MET A 405 14.26 -24.01 -29.98
N ASN A 406 15.42 -23.88 -29.33
CA ASN A 406 16.69 -23.59 -29.99
C ASN A 406 17.43 -24.83 -30.52
N GLN A 407 16.98 -26.06 -30.20
CA GLN A 407 17.59 -27.28 -30.72
C GLN A 407 17.08 -27.60 -32.14
N GLN A 408 17.99 -27.63 -33.12
CA GLN A 408 17.71 -28.02 -34.52
C GLN A 408 18.03 -29.50 -34.80
N SER A 409 17.72 -30.41 -33.87
CA SER A 409 18.08 -31.82 -34.03
C SER A 409 16.93 -32.64 -34.66
N PRO A 410 17.13 -33.30 -35.81
CA PRO A 410 16.05 -34.01 -36.52
C PRO A 410 15.65 -35.39 -35.94
N SER A 411 16.27 -35.84 -34.84
CA SER A 411 16.17 -37.23 -34.37
C SER A 411 15.45 -37.44 -33.03
N THR A 412 14.72 -36.45 -32.51
CA THR A 412 14.09 -36.56 -31.18
C THR A 412 12.66 -36.01 -31.19
N ASN A 413 11.77 -36.58 -30.37
CA ASN A 413 10.39 -36.12 -30.17
C ASN A 413 10.35 -34.78 -29.39
N VAL A 414 10.92 -33.72 -30.00
CA VAL A 414 11.01 -32.38 -29.41
C VAL A 414 9.61 -31.83 -29.09
N ASP A 415 8.63 -32.10 -29.95
CA ASP A 415 7.23 -31.68 -29.72
C ASP A 415 6.62 -32.33 -28.47
N GLY A 416 6.93 -33.60 -28.20
CA GLY A 416 6.52 -34.28 -26.98
C GLY A 416 7.13 -33.64 -25.73
N TYR A 417 8.42 -33.28 -25.77
CA TYR A 417 9.07 -32.58 -24.67
C TYR A 417 8.54 -31.16 -24.48
N ILE A 418 8.32 -30.40 -25.56
CA ILE A 418 7.71 -29.06 -25.48
C ILE A 418 6.30 -29.16 -24.87
N THR A 419 5.51 -30.16 -25.27
CA THR A 419 4.18 -30.40 -24.72
C THR A 419 4.25 -30.68 -23.22
N TYR A 420 5.19 -31.52 -22.78
CA TYR A 420 5.42 -31.77 -21.35
C TYR A 420 5.88 -30.51 -20.61
N VAL A 421 6.85 -29.77 -21.15
CA VAL A 421 7.36 -28.53 -20.52
C VAL A 421 6.25 -27.48 -20.38
N ARG A 422 5.30 -27.41 -21.30
CA ARG A 422 4.12 -26.52 -21.16
C ARG A 422 3.25 -26.87 -19.95
N THR A 423 3.21 -28.14 -19.53
CA THR A 423 2.48 -28.56 -18.32
C THR A 423 3.17 -28.18 -17.01
N LEU A 424 4.44 -27.75 -17.05
CA LEU A 424 5.15 -27.31 -15.85
C LEU A 424 4.48 -26.09 -15.23
N PRO A 425 4.56 -25.92 -13.89
CA PRO A 425 4.06 -24.74 -13.22
C PRO A 425 4.79 -23.49 -13.71
N LEU A 426 4.07 -22.37 -13.71
CA LEU A 426 4.65 -21.07 -14.05
C LEU A 426 5.69 -20.61 -13.03
N ASN A 427 5.41 -20.86 -11.75
CA ASN A 427 6.27 -20.50 -10.62
C ASN A 427 6.92 -21.77 -10.07
N ASP A 428 8.25 -21.77 -9.98
CA ASP A 428 9.00 -22.91 -9.45
C ASP A 428 8.91 -22.99 -7.92
N ASP A 429 8.82 -24.21 -7.40
CA ASP A 429 8.90 -24.43 -5.96
C ASP A 429 10.37 -24.33 -5.49
N PRO A 430 10.69 -23.61 -4.39
CA PRO A 430 12.06 -23.48 -3.89
C PRO A 430 12.73 -24.83 -3.56
N SER A 431 11.95 -25.86 -3.18
CA SER A 431 12.47 -27.19 -2.87
C SER A 431 13.15 -27.86 -4.05
N LEU A 432 12.78 -27.47 -5.28
CA LEU A 432 13.40 -27.94 -6.50
C LEU A 432 14.88 -27.54 -6.61
N PHE A 433 15.25 -26.44 -5.94
CA PHE A 433 16.63 -25.96 -5.85
C PHE A 433 17.34 -26.38 -4.55
N GLY A 434 16.76 -27.33 -3.80
CA GLY A 434 17.28 -27.76 -2.49
C GLY A 434 17.07 -26.73 -1.38
N LEU A 435 16.20 -25.73 -1.59
CA LEU A 435 15.89 -24.69 -0.62
C LEU A 435 14.62 -25.03 0.16
N HIS A 436 14.52 -24.50 1.39
CA HIS A 436 13.29 -24.61 2.15
C HIS A 436 12.14 -23.88 1.43
N SER A 437 10.90 -24.37 1.53
CA SER A 437 9.70 -23.77 0.90
C SER A 437 9.50 -22.29 1.24
N ASN A 438 9.99 -21.87 2.41
CA ASN A 438 9.93 -20.49 2.90
C ASN A 438 11.11 -19.60 2.46
N ALA A 439 12.13 -20.15 1.77
CA ALA A 439 13.34 -19.42 1.41
C ALA A 439 13.07 -18.22 0.48
N ASN A 440 11.95 -18.25 -0.26
CA ASN A 440 11.59 -17.23 -1.23
C ASN A 440 10.57 -16.20 -0.71
N ILE A 441 10.10 -16.31 0.55
CA ILE A 441 9.03 -15.44 1.08
C ILE A 441 9.44 -13.97 1.02
N SER A 442 10.62 -13.64 1.54
CA SER A 442 11.10 -12.24 1.57
C SER A 442 11.23 -11.61 0.19
N TYR A 443 11.69 -12.39 -0.79
CA TYR A 443 11.79 -11.95 -2.19
C TYR A 443 10.39 -11.74 -2.79
N ALA A 444 9.48 -12.71 -2.63
CA ALA A 444 8.12 -12.62 -3.16
C ALA A 444 7.32 -11.47 -2.52
N MET A 445 7.54 -11.16 -1.23
CA MET A 445 6.98 -9.98 -0.57
C MET A 445 7.54 -8.67 -1.16
N ALA A 446 8.84 -8.61 -1.45
CA ALA A 446 9.47 -7.44 -2.07
C ALA A 446 8.98 -7.22 -3.51
N GLU A 447 8.82 -8.31 -4.27
CA GLU A 447 8.23 -8.30 -5.61
C GLU A 447 6.78 -7.78 -5.57
N THR A 448 5.99 -8.28 -4.62
CA THR A 448 4.61 -7.82 -4.40
C THR A 448 4.55 -6.32 -4.11
N MET A 449 5.41 -5.80 -3.22
CA MET A 449 5.42 -4.35 -2.95
C MET A 449 5.87 -3.54 -4.16
N THR A 450 6.79 -4.05 -4.96
CA THR A 450 7.20 -3.40 -6.21
C THR A 450 6.03 -3.35 -7.19
N CYS A 451 5.30 -4.46 -7.35
CA CYS A 451 4.11 -4.54 -8.20
C CYS A 451 3.04 -3.52 -7.77
N LEU A 452 2.67 -3.50 -6.48
CA LEU A 452 1.68 -2.57 -5.94
C LEU A 452 2.11 -1.10 -6.08
N LYS A 453 3.38 -0.80 -5.80
CA LYS A 453 3.93 0.56 -5.95
C LYS A 453 3.89 1.04 -7.39
N ASN A 454 4.21 0.16 -8.34
CA ASN A 454 4.13 0.48 -9.76
C ASN A 454 2.69 0.75 -10.18
N HIS A 455 1.73 -0.06 -9.72
CA HIS A 455 0.31 0.16 -10.02
C HIS A 455 -0.19 1.50 -9.49
N LEU A 456 0.13 1.85 -8.24
CA LEU A 456 -0.24 3.14 -7.65
C LEU A 456 0.35 4.32 -8.44
N HIS A 457 1.60 4.19 -8.90
CA HIS A 457 2.22 5.22 -9.72
C HIS A 457 1.49 5.42 -11.06
N LEU A 458 1.09 4.33 -11.71
CA LEU A 458 0.31 4.39 -12.95
C LEU A 458 -1.09 4.99 -12.74
N GLU A 459 -1.78 4.64 -11.65
CA GLU A 459 -3.10 5.20 -11.31
C GLU A 459 -3.05 6.70 -11.06
N THR A 460 -2.05 7.19 -10.32
CA THR A 460 -1.90 8.64 -10.09
C THR A 460 -1.70 9.44 -11.38
N MET A 461 -1.16 8.82 -12.44
CA MET A 461 -1.10 9.45 -13.75
C MET A 461 -2.46 9.44 -14.46
N ILE A 462 -3.25 8.37 -14.34
CA ILE A 462 -4.56 8.25 -14.99
C ILE A 462 -5.59 9.16 -14.32
N VAL A 463 -5.69 9.18 -12.98
CA VAL A 463 -6.67 10.00 -12.25
C VAL A 463 -6.47 11.50 -12.51
N ASN A 464 -5.22 11.96 -12.57
CA ASN A 464 -4.89 13.35 -12.95
C ASN A 464 -5.24 13.66 -14.42
N THR A 465 -5.26 12.65 -15.30
CA THR A 465 -5.62 12.83 -16.71
C THR A 465 -7.15 12.83 -16.92
N VAL A 466 -7.89 12.04 -16.14
CA VAL A 466 -9.36 11.95 -16.19
C VAL A 466 -10.03 13.17 -15.55
N ALA A 467 -9.42 13.77 -14.51
CA ALA A 467 -9.93 14.99 -13.87
C ALA A 467 -9.92 16.24 -14.79
N LEU A 468 -9.29 16.17 -15.98
CA LEU A 468 -9.18 17.27 -16.94
C LEU A 468 -10.15 17.21 -18.13
N ARG A 469 -11.11 16.28 -18.16
CA ARG A 469 -12.17 16.30 -19.21
C ARG A 469 -13.57 16.23 -18.60
N PRO A 470 -14.45 17.21 -18.87
CA PRO A 470 -15.88 17.04 -18.68
C PRO A 470 -16.33 15.89 -19.58
N PHE A 471 -17.03 14.92 -19.00
CA PHE A 471 -17.58 13.77 -19.69
C PHE A 471 -18.76 14.23 -20.57
N GLU A 472 -18.51 14.53 -21.84
CA GLU A 472 -19.54 14.61 -22.87
C GLU A 472 -19.15 13.72 -24.07
N GLY A 473 -20.00 12.75 -24.39
CA GLY A 473 -20.00 12.08 -25.69
C GLY A 473 -19.43 10.66 -25.71
N GLY A 474 -20.24 9.73 -26.21
CA GLY A 474 -19.97 8.30 -26.23
C GLY A 474 -18.84 7.85 -27.17
N PHE A 475 -18.31 6.68 -26.81
CA PHE A 475 -17.29 5.87 -27.48
C PHE A 475 -17.30 5.89 -29.02
N LYS A 476 -16.10 6.04 -29.64
CA LYS A 476 -15.65 5.24 -30.80
C LYS A 476 -14.11 5.10 -30.86
N ASN A 477 -13.65 3.86 -30.71
CA ASN A 477 -12.44 3.19 -31.25
C ASN A 477 -11.16 3.99 -31.60
N LYS A 478 -10.02 3.54 -31.05
CA LYS A 478 -8.95 2.81 -31.78
C LYS A 478 -7.76 2.57 -30.84
N ILE A 479 -7.77 1.46 -30.12
CA ILE A 479 -6.51 0.80 -29.72
C ILE A 479 -6.58 -0.56 -30.39
N ASN A 480 -5.94 -0.67 -31.55
CA ASN A 480 -5.68 -1.97 -32.15
C ASN A 480 -4.61 -2.63 -31.29
N ILE A 481 -5.05 -3.51 -30.39
CA ILE A 481 -4.19 -4.53 -29.83
C ILE A 481 -4.21 -5.64 -30.88
N VAL A 482 -3.12 -5.77 -31.63
CA VAL A 482 -2.94 -6.86 -32.59
C VAL A 482 -2.91 -8.17 -31.78
N SER A 483 -3.73 -9.12 -32.24
CA SER A 483 -4.08 -10.40 -31.61
C SER A 483 -3.01 -11.46 -31.71
#